data_AF-A0A814N4R1-F1
#
_entry.id   AF-A0A814N4R1-F1
#
_cell.length_a   1.000
_cell.length_b   1.000
_cell.length_c   1.000
_cell.angle_alpha   90.00
_cell.angle_beta   90.00
_cell.angle_gamma   90.00
#
_symmetry.space_group_name_H-M   'P 1'
#
loop_
_entity.id
_entity.type
_entity.pdbx_description
1 polymer ?
#
loop_
_entity_poly.entity_id
_entity_poly.type
_entity_poly.pdbx_seq_one_letter_code
_entity_poly.pdbx_strand_id
1 'polypeptide(L)'
;MSTYDETRGENQIAIDLIANHVNRELHNRGVKVRNELVHRSDIMCDLPMPSTFYIIEQTAQVKYLHTIIRNKDTDRDEFIFYSKRLMRILFEYALSLLPFENVTVETPQGLIYHGKKHVYSDVCGVSIVRAGECLEPALTEVYKDAKIGKILIQTNQQTGEPELHYLRLPRDIANTYVLILDATIATGAAALMAIRVLLDHNVPQEKIALLSLLVSKQGVHTIAYAFPKVKIVTTACDTQLDHDTGFICPGLGNFGDRYFGTDFIGYSSDTDDTPTSINGNGSFQPCTPESPLSDSRKFLNES
;
A
#
# COMPACT_ATOMS: atom_id res chain seq x y z
N MET A 1 -24.27 53.98 11.03
CA MET A 1 -23.79 52.70 11.56
C MET A 1 -24.75 51.59 11.12
N SER A 2 -24.89 51.36 9.81
CA SER A 2 -25.85 50.37 9.25
C SER A 2 -25.53 50.05 7.78
N THR A 3 -24.26 49.87 7.42
CA THR A 3 -23.86 49.46 6.05
C THR A 3 -22.71 48.44 6.04
N TYR A 4 -22.15 48.10 7.21
CA TYR A 4 -21.02 47.18 7.35
C TYR A 4 -21.41 45.73 7.70
N ASP A 5 -22.68 45.48 8.02
CA ASP A 5 -23.16 44.15 8.46
C ASP A 5 -23.85 43.37 7.33
N GLU A 6 -24.51 44.05 6.38
CA GLU A 6 -25.14 43.41 5.22
C GLU A 6 -24.12 42.84 4.22
N THR A 7 -23.02 43.55 3.96
CA THR A 7 -21.95 43.11 3.05
C THR A 7 -21.16 41.91 3.58
N ARG A 8 -21.19 41.66 4.90
CA ARG A 8 -20.55 40.50 5.52
C ARG A 8 -21.42 39.24 5.40
N GLY A 9 -22.75 39.39 5.51
CA GLY A 9 -23.72 38.32 5.26
C GLY A 9 -23.77 37.91 3.80
N GLU A 10 -23.76 38.86 2.87
CA GLU A 10 -23.78 38.58 1.42
C GLU A 10 -22.54 37.82 0.94
N ASN A 11 -21.36 38.17 1.45
CA ASN A 11 -20.13 37.43 1.14
C ASN A 11 -20.13 36.02 1.72
N GLN A 12 -20.68 35.81 2.92
CA GLN A 12 -20.80 34.47 3.50
C GLN A 12 -21.76 33.60 2.69
N ILE A 13 -22.90 34.15 2.26
CA ILE A 13 -23.88 33.47 1.41
C ILE A 13 -23.29 33.15 0.03
N ALA A 14 -22.53 34.08 -0.55
CA ALA A 14 -21.84 33.86 -1.83
C ALA A 14 -20.73 32.79 -1.71
N ILE A 15 -19.96 32.80 -0.62
CA ILE A 15 -18.95 31.77 -0.32
C ILE A 15 -19.63 30.41 -0.13
N ASP A 16 -20.72 30.34 0.61
CA ASP A 16 -21.47 29.09 0.83
C ASP A 16 -22.14 28.60 -0.45
N LEU A 17 -22.62 29.49 -1.31
CA LEU A 17 -23.16 29.14 -2.64
C LEU A 17 -22.07 28.63 -3.58
N ILE A 18 -20.88 29.25 -3.57
CA ILE A 18 -19.73 28.78 -4.36
C ILE A 18 -19.20 27.47 -3.79
N ALA A 19 -19.07 27.33 -2.47
CA ALA A 19 -18.62 26.10 -1.83
C ALA A 19 -19.61 24.96 -2.09
N ASN A 20 -20.93 25.22 -2.01
CA ASN A 20 -21.95 24.24 -2.35
C ASN A 20 -22.00 23.95 -3.84
N HIS A 21 -21.77 24.94 -4.71
CA HIS A 21 -21.68 24.72 -6.15
C HIS A 21 -20.43 23.92 -6.54
N VAL A 22 -19.28 24.19 -5.91
CA VAL A 22 -18.03 23.43 -6.09
C VAL A 22 -18.19 22.03 -5.50
N ASN A 23 -18.75 21.88 -4.31
CA ASN A 23 -19.05 20.56 -3.74
C ASN A 23 -20.04 19.78 -4.59
N ARG A 24 -21.06 20.45 -5.17
CA ARG A 24 -22.04 19.83 -6.08
C ARG A 24 -21.44 19.52 -7.45
N GLU A 25 -20.54 20.35 -7.98
CA GLU A 25 -19.76 20.06 -9.18
C GLU A 25 -18.75 18.94 -8.93
N LEU A 26 -18.16 18.85 -7.74
CA LEU A 26 -17.30 17.74 -7.33
C LEU A 26 -18.10 16.45 -7.12
N HIS A 27 -19.34 16.54 -6.61
CA HIS A 27 -20.29 15.42 -6.49
C HIS A 27 -20.90 15.01 -7.84
N ASN A 28 -21.14 15.96 -8.76
CA ASN A 28 -21.69 15.70 -10.10
C ASN A 28 -20.59 15.25 -11.08
N ARG A 29 -19.36 15.74 -10.92
CA ARG A 29 -18.14 15.11 -11.47
C ARG A 29 -17.73 13.88 -10.64
N GLY A 30 -18.46 13.60 -9.56
CA GLY A 30 -18.48 12.39 -8.73
C GLY A 30 -19.02 11.21 -9.52
N VAL A 31 -18.23 10.85 -10.52
CA VAL A 31 -18.15 9.55 -11.15
C VAL A 31 -18.05 8.51 -10.04
N LYS A 32 -18.79 7.41 -10.10
CA LYS A 32 -18.59 6.28 -9.18
C LYS A 32 -17.26 5.62 -9.52
N VAL A 33 -16.15 6.26 -9.14
CA VAL A 33 -14.81 6.07 -9.73
C VAL A 33 -14.43 4.61 -9.71
N ARG A 34 -14.57 3.92 -8.57
CA ARG A 34 -14.18 2.50 -8.47
C ARG A 34 -15.03 1.62 -9.40
N ASN A 35 -16.35 1.73 -9.36
CA ASN A 35 -17.25 0.87 -10.13
C ASN A 35 -17.16 1.17 -11.63
N GLU A 36 -17.10 2.44 -12.02
CA GLU A 36 -16.91 2.84 -13.42
C GLU A 36 -15.56 2.42 -13.97
N LEU A 37 -14.51 2.49 -13.15
CA LEU A 37 -13.20 1.95 -13.54
C LEU A 37 -13.30 0.45 -13.78
N VAL A 38 -13.88 -0.33 -12.84
CA VAL A 38 -14.07 -1.79 -13.01
C VAL A 38 -14.86 -2.12 -14.29
N HIS A 39 -15.89 -1.35 -14.66
CA HIS A 39 -16.65 -1.57 -15.89
C HIS A 39 -15.91 -1.13 -17.17
N ARG A 40 -14.83 -0.36 -17.04
CA ARG A 40 -13.95 0.03 -18.16
C ARG A 40 -12.79 -0.94 -18.40
N SER A 41 -12.69 -2.03 -17.64
CA SER A 41 -11.67 -3.09 -17.81
C SER A 41 -11.53 -3.57 -19.25
N ASP A 42 -12.67 -3.79 -19.91
CA ASP A 42 -12.73 -4.51 -21.19
C ASP A 42 -12.20 -3.67 -22.35
N ILE A 43 -12.33 -2.35 -22.27
CA ILE A 43 -11.88 -1.42 -23.32
C ILE A 43 -10.36 -1.18 -23.21
N MET A 44 -9.78 -1.33 -22.02
CA MET A 44 -8.37 -1.03 -21.77
C MET A 44 -7.42 -2.20 -22.00
N CYS A 45 -7.93 -3.43 -22.16
CA CYS A 45 -7.09 -4.63 -22.31
C CYS A 45 -6.18 -4.63 -23.56
N ASP A 46 -6.60 -3.93 -24.62
CA ASP A 46 -5.96 -3.90 -25.95
C ASP A 46 -5.07 -2.68 -26.18
N LEU A 47 -4.96 -1.77 -25.20
CA LEU A 47 -4.11 -0.60 -25.32
C LEU A 47 -2.63 -0.96 -25.09
N PRO A 48 -1.69 -0.31 -25.80
CA PRO A 48 -0.26 -0.50 -25.56
C PRO A 48 0.11 0.00 -24.16
N MET A 49 1.02 -0.71 -23.48
CA MET A 49 1.46 -0.32 -22.14
C MET A 49 2.12 1.07 -22.15
N PRO A 50 1.84 1.92 -21.14
CA PRO A 50 2.46 3.24 -21.03
C PRO A 50 3.99 3.17 -20.91
N SER A 51 4.69 4.20 -21.40
CA SER A 51 6.16 4.26 -21.31
C SER A 51 6.71 4.39 -19.89
N THR A 52 5.87 4.80 -18.93
CA THR A 52 6.22 4.89 -17.50
C THR A 52 5.88 3.62 -16.72
N PHE A 53 5.40 2.58 -17.40
CA PHE A 53 5.14 1.28 -16.82
C PHE A 53 6.36 0.36 -16.96
N TYR A 54 6.82 -0.18 -15.83
CA TYR A 54 7.98 -1.05 -15.74
C TYR A 54 7.58 -2.35 -15.05
N ILE A 55 7.83 -3.46 -15.72
CA ILE A 55 7.65 -4.80 -15.17
C ILE A 55 9.01 -5.48 -15.08
N ILE A 56 9.28 -6.12 -13.95
CA ILE A 56 10.51 -6.88 -13.75
C ILE A 56 10.58 -8.04 -14.76
N GLU A 57 11.79 -8.38 -15.16
CA GLU A 57 12.04 -9.55 -16.00
C GLU A 57 11.43 -10.81 -15.38
N GLN A 58 10.63 -11.52 -16.18
CA GLN A 58 9.91 -12.73 -15.76
C GLN A 58 10.80 -13.98 -15.81
N THR A 59 11.90 -13.95 -15.06
CA THR A 59 12.82 -15.09 -14.92
C THR A 59 12.13 -16.30 -14.30
N ALA A 60 12.72 -17.50 -14.45
CA ALA A 60 12.18 -18.70 -13.82
C ALA A 60 12.05 -18.55 -12.30
N GLN A 61 12.99 -17.83 -11.67
CA GLN A 61 12.96 -17.56 -10.24
C GLN A 61 11.82 -16.62 -9.84
N VAL A 62 11.59 -15.54 -10.60
CA VAL A 62 10.46 -14.61 -10.35
C VAL A 62 9.13 -15.34 -10.52
N LYS A 63 9.00 -16.17 -11.55
CA LYS A 63 7.81 -17.02 -11.76
C LYS A 63 7.60 -18.01 -10.63
N TYR A 64 8.65 -18.66 -10.14
CA TYR A 64 8.57 -19.56 -8.98
C TYR A 64 8.07 -18.84 -7.72
N LEU A 65 8.60 -17.64 -7.42
CA LEU A 65 8.13 -16.83 -6.30
C LEU A 65 6.65 -16.46 -6.46
N HIS A 66 6.25 -16.05 -7.66
CA HIS A 66 4.85 -15.79 -8.00
C HIS A 66 3.96 -17.02 -7.81
N THR A 67 4.39 -18.20 -8.25
CA THR A 67 3.63 -19.43 -8.08
C THR A 67 3.33 -19.70 -6.61
N ILE A 68 4.30 -19.53 -5.71
CA ILE A 68 4.10 -19.75 -4.28
C ILE A 68 3.15 -18.71 -3.70
N ILE A 69 3.37 -17.42 -3.93
CA ILE A 69 2.50 -16.39 -3.35
C ILE A 69 1.09 -16.39 -3.97
N ARG A 70 0.89 -16.96 -5.16
CA ARG A 70 -0.44 -17.10 -5.77
C ARG A 70 -1.15 -18.38 -5.35
N ASN A 71 -0.43 -19.40 -4.91
CA ASN A 71 -1.03 -20.65 -4.46
C ASN A 71 -1.88 -20.39 -3.21
N LYS A 72 -3.16 -20.77 -3.26
CA LYS A 72 -4.11 -20.65 -2.16
C LYS A 72 -3.76 -21.56 -0.98
N ASP A 73 -3.06 -22.67 -1.24
CA ASP A 73 -2.73 -23.70 -0.26
C ASP A 73 -1.37 -23.44 0.42
N THR A 74 -0.65 -22.38 0.03
CA THR A 74 0.61 -21.97 0.67
C THR A 74 0.32 -21.44 2.06
N ASP A 75 1.06 -21.96 3.05
CA ASP A 75 0.93 -21.54 4.43
C ASP A 75 1.39 -20.09 4.63
N ARG A 76 1.04 -19.52 5.79
CA ARG A 76 1.31 -18.12 6.05
C ARG A 76 2.82 -17.82 6.14
N ASP A 77 3.58 -18.73 6.74
CA ASP A 77 5.01 -18.51 6.98
C ASP A 77 5.80 -18.54 5.67
N GLU A 78 5.53 -19.51 4.79
CA GLU A 78 6.09 -19.52 3.43
C GLU A 78 5.59 -18.31 2.64
N PHE A 79 4.29 -17.97 2.69
CA PHE A 79 3.76 -16.81 1.97
C PHE A 79 4.52 -15.53 2.35
N ILE A 80 4.73 -15.27 3.64
CA ILE A 80 5.49 -14.10 4.13
C ILE A 80 6.95 -14.19 3.66
N PHE A 81 7.59 -15.35 3.79
CA PHE A 81 8.99 -15.54 3.42
C PHE A 81 9.23 -15.29 1.92
N TYR A 82 8.45 -15.92 1.06
CA TYR A 82 8.60 -15.78 -0.39
C TYR A 82 8.13 -14.42 -0.90
N SER A 83 7.13 -13.81 -0.26
CA SER A 83 6.73 -12.42 -0.54
C SER A 83 7.88 -11.45 -0.26
N LYS A 84 8.55 -11.56 0.90
CA LYS A 84 9.72 -10.71 1.23
C LYS A 84 10.84 -10.86 0.21
N ARG A 85 11.12 -12.09 -0.24
CA ARG A 85 12.12 -12.34 -1.30
C ARG A 85 11.76 -11.63 -2.60
N LEU A 86 10.49 -11.67 -2.99
CA LEU A 86 10.02 -10.98 -4.20
C LEU A 86 10.05 -9.45 -4.05
N MET A 87 9.70 -8.92 -2.87
CA MET A 87 9.79 -7.49 -2.55
C MET A 87 11.22 -6.96 -2.67
N ARG A 88 12.24 -7.71 -2.24
CA ARG A 88 13.64 -7.30 -2.41
C ARG A 88 14.02 -7.14 -3.88
N ILE A 89 13.61 -8.08 -4.73
CA ILE A 89 13.82 -7.99 -6.19
C ILE A 89 13.11 -6.75 -6.76
N LEU A 90 11.88 -6.47 -6.29
CA LEU A 90 11.13 -5.28 -6.66
C LEU A 90 11.85 -3.98 -6.30
N PHE A 91 12.36 -3.87 -5.08
CA PHE A 91 13.07 -2.66 -4.63
C PHE A 91 14.38 -2.45 -5.37
N GLU A 92 15.19 -3.49 -5.55
CA GLU A 92 16.44 -3.38 -6.32
C GLU A 92 16.18 -2.89 -7.76
N TYR A 93 15.17 -3.46 -8.41
CA TYR A 93 14.78 -3.02 -9.74
C TYR A 93 14.26 -1.57 -9.74
N ALA A 94 13.40 -1.20 -8.78
CA ALA A 94 12.89 0.17 -8.68
C ALA A 94 14.00 1.20 -8.43
N LEU A 95 14.97 0.89 -7.58
CA LEU A 95 16.12 1.76 -7.31
C LEU A 95 17.04 1.90 -8.51
N SER A 96 17.13 0.89 -9.38
CA SER A 96 17.88 0.98 -10.65
C SER A 96 17.30 2.00 -11.65
N LEU A 97 16.03 2.41 -11.47
CA LEU A 97 15.36 3.42 -12.30
C LEU A 97 15.55 4.86 -11.76
N LEU A 98 16.25 5.02 -10.64
CA LEU A 98 16.62 6.32 -10.11
C LEU A 98 17.79 6.93 -10.89
N PRO A 99 17.95 8.26 -10.88
CA PRO A 99 19.10 8.90 -11.50
C PRO A 99 20.41 8.55 -10.77
N PHE A 100 21.44 8.23 -11.56
CA PHE A 100 22.80 7.97 -11.09
C PHE A 100 23.81 8.94 -11.71
N GLU A 101 24.79 9.35 -10.91
CA GLU A 101 25.98 10.08 -11.35
C GLU A 101 27.16 9.12 -11.54
N ASN A 102 28.05 9.43 -12.48
CA ASN A 102 29.32 8.71 -12.62
C ASN A 102 30.25 9.14 -11.49
N VAL A 103 30.87 8.18 -10.83
CA VAL A 103 31.87 8.44 -9.79
C VAL A 103 33.11 7.60 -10.06
N THR A 104 34.26 8.14 -9.73
CA THR A 104 35.53 7.43 -9.80
C THR A 104 36.04 7.24 -8.38
N VAL A 105 36.42 6.01 -8.04
CA VAL A 105 36.98 5.67 -6.73
C VAL A 105 38.31 4.97 -6.90
N GLU A 106 39.19 5.12 -5.91
CA GLU A 106 40.43 4.37 -5.84
C GLU A 106 40.19 3.09 -5.02
N THR A 107 40.54 1.94 -5.57
CA THR A 107 40.42 0.66 -4.87
C THR A 107 41.53 0.52 -3.82
N PRO A 108 41.41 -0.41 -2.85
CA PRO A 108 42.48 -0.66 -1.88
C PRO A 108 43.83 -1.07 -2.51
N GLN A 109 43.85 -1.42 -3.80
CA GLN A 109 45.07 -1.75 -4.56
C GLN A 109 45.69 -0.52 -5.27
N GLY A 110 45.14 0.68 -5.09
CA GLY A 110 45.58 1.90 -5.76
C GLY A 110 45.14 1.99 -7.24
N LEU A 111 44.15 1.19 -7.65
CA LEU A 111 43.63 1.20 -9.01
C LEU A 111 42.36 2.04 -9.11
N ILE A 112 42.16 2.68 -10.26
CA ILE A 112 40.98 3.50 -10.52
C ILE A 112 39.81 2.61 -10.95
N TYR A 113 38.66 2.74 -10.28
CA TYR A 113 37.39 2.12 -10.67
C TYR A 113 36.35 3.18 -11.02
N HIS A 114 35.70 3.00 -12.18
CA HIS A 114 34.60 3.87 -12.64
C HIS A 114 33.25 3.23 -12.29
N GLY A 115 32.57 3.82 -11.32
CA GLY A 115 31.30 3.34 -10.78
C GLY A 115 30.15 4.33 -10.93
N LYS A 116 29.08 4.06 -10.19
CA LYS A 116 27.86 4.86 -10.13
C LYS A 116 27.55 5.22 -8.69
N LYS A 117 26.95 6.40 -8.49
CA LYS A 117 26.40 6.85 -7.22
C LYS A 117 24.99 7.39 -7.43
N HIS A 118 24.09 7.21 -6.47
CA HIS A 118 22.76 7.80 -6.54
C HIS A 118 22.84 9.32 -6.48
N VAL A 119 22.09 10.01 -7.35
CA VAL A 119 21.98 11.48 -7.35
C VAL A 119 21.24 11.97 -6.11
N TYR A 120 20.24 11.21 -5.66
CA TYR A 120 19.46 11.54 -4.47
C TYR A 120 20.04 10.84 -3.24
N SER A 121 20.24 11.62 -2.17
CA SER A 121 20.57 11.11 -0.83
C SER A 121 19.33 10.57 -0.12
N ASP A 122 18.15 11.12 -0.41
CA ASP A 122 16.94 10.90 0.38
C ASP A 122 15.85 10.21 -0.44
N VAL A 123 15.55 8.96 -0.06
CA VAL A 123 14.40 8.19 -0.54
C VAL A 123 13.38 8.11 0.59
N CYS A 124 12.10 8.28 0.25
CA CYS A 124 10.99 8.12 1.18
C CYS A 124 10.02 7.04 0.67
N GLY A 125 9.79 6.00 1.47
CA GLY A 125 8.70 5.06 1.25
C GLY A 125 7.41 5.61 1.85
N VAL A 126 6.32 5.63 1.10
CA VAL A 126 5.00 6.05 1.56
C VAL A 126 4.03 4.87 1.43
N SER A 127 3.71 4.25 2.55
CA SER A 127 2.85 3.06 2.58
C SER A 127 1.38 3.43 2.55
N ILE A 128 0.64 2.82 1.62
CA ILE A 128 -0.82 2.83 1.67
C ILE A 128 -1.26 1.76 2.66
N VAL A 129 -1.73 2.18 3.82
CA VAL A 129 -2.16 1.29 4.90
C VAL A 129 -3.42 0.55 4.46
N ARG A 130 -3.54 -0.77 4.65
CA ARG A 130 -2.65 -1.66 5.43
C ARG A 130 -1.66 -2.45 4.57
N ALA A 131 -2.03 -2.80 3.35
CA ALA A 131 -1.24 -3.71 2.52
C ALA A 131 0.13 -3.13 2.13
N GLY A 132 0.30 -1.82 2.01
CA GLY A 132 1.60 -1.20 1.75
C GLY A 132 2.63 -1.39 2.87
N GLU A 133 2.18 -1.59 4.11
CA GLU A 133 3.08 -1.70 5.27
C GLU A 133 3.95 -2.96 5.22
N CYS A 134 3.51 -4.02 4.54
CA CYS A 134 4.31 -5.23 4.42
C CYS A 134 5.58 -5.04 3.55
N LEU A 135 5.63 -4.00 2.72
CA LEU A 135 6.79 -3.65 1.91
C LEU A 135 7.83 -2.83 2.69
N GLU A 136 7.46 -2.19 3.80
CA GLU A 136 8.36 -1.33 4.59
C GLU A 136 9.65 -2.04 5.02
N PRO A 137 9.61 -3.27 5.58
CA PRO A 137 10.83 -3.94 6.02
C PRO A 137 11.79 -4.19 4.86
N ALA A 138 11.27 -4.63 3.70
CA ALA A 138 12.09 -4.89 2.52
C ALA A 138 12.72 -3.60 1.97
N LEU A 139 12.03 -2.46 2.03
CA LEU A 139 12.62 -1.16 1.68
C LEU A 139 13.80 -0.83 2.61
N THR A 140 13.61 -0.95 3.92
CA THR A 140 14.65 -0.60 4.91
C THR A 140 15.86 -1.53 4.87
N GLU A 141 15.68 -2.77 4.41
CA GLU A 141 16.77 -3.72 4.19
C GLU A 141 17.62 -3.38 2.95
N VAL A 142 17.00 -2.82 1.91
CA VAL A 142 17.69 -2.46 0.65
C VAL A 142 18.25 -1.03 0.71
N TYR A 143 17.55 -0.10 1.37
CA TYR A 143 17.94 1.31 1.47
C TYR A 143 17.96 1.76 2.94
N LYS A 144 19.17 1.90 3.49
CA LYS A 144 19.42 2.09 4.93
C LYS A 144 18.73 3.32 5.53
N ASP A 145 18.76 4.45 4.84
CA ASP A 145 18.30 5.75 5.37
C ASP A 145 16.93 6.16 4.82
N ALA A 146 16.10 5.17 4.44
CA ALA A 146 14.77 5.42 3.90
C ALA A 146 13.83 5.97 4.97
N LYS A 147 13.22 7.13 4.72
CA LYS A 147 12.16 7.69 5.58
C LYS A 147 10.83 7.02 5.25
N ILE A 148 10.01 6.73 6.25
CA ILE A 148 8.69 6.11 6.05
C ILE A 148 7.58 7.12 6.35
N GLY A 149 6.72 7.34 5.36
CA GLY A 149 5.43 8.00 5.49
C GLY A 149 4.29 6.99 5.42
N LYS A 150 3.12 7.36 5.95
CA LYS A 150 1.92 6.51 5.96
C LYS A 150 0.71 7.29 5.52
N ILE A 151 -0.10 6.66 4.67
CA ILE A 151 -1.39 7.17 4.19
C ILE A 151 -2.42 6.07 4.39
N LEU A 152 -3.50 6.35 5.11
CA LEU A 152 -4.66 5.46 5.21
C LEU A 152 -5.75 5.98 4.28
N ILE A 153 -6.04 5.19 3.25
CA ILE A 153 -7.11 5.46 2.29
C ILE A 153 -8.11 4.32 2.40
N GLN A 154 -9.37 4.65 2.67
CA GLN A 154 -10.44 3.67 2.74
C GLN A 154 -11.53 4.05 1.74
N THR A 155 -12.10 3.06 1.08
CA THR A 155 -13.26 3.31 0.21
C THR A 155 -14.50 3.42 1.08
N ASN A 156 -15.22 4.54 0.97
CA ASN A 156 -16.51 4.70 1.62
C ASN A 156 -17.51 3.74 0.96
N GLN A 157 -18.16 2.90 1.77
CA GLN A 157 -19.07 1.86 1.28
C GLN A 157 -20.37 2.41 0.68
N GLN A 158 -20.79 3.61 1.08
CA GLN A 158 -22.01 4.24 0.58
C GLN A 158 -21.78 4.93 -0.76
N THR A 159 -20.66 5.66 -0.89
CA THR A 159 -20.35 6.45 -2.10
C THR A 159 -19.50 5.68 -3.11
N GLY A 160 -18.70 4.71 -2.65
CA GLY A 160 -17.69 4.01 -3.45
C GLY A 160 -16.43 4.84 -3.70
N GLU A 161 -16.29 6.00 -3.05
CA GLU A 161 -15.18 6.94 -3.22
C GLU A 161 -14.04 6.67 -2.23
N PRO A 162 -12.77 6.85 -2.64
CA PRO A 162 -11.63 6.76 -1.73
C PRO A 162 -11.54 8.00 -0.84
N GLU A 163 -11.56 7.80 0.47
CA GLU A 163 -11.42 8.85 1.49
C GLU A 163 -10.08 8.74 2.22
N LEU A 164 -9.45 9.89 2.49
CA LEU A 164 -8.24 9.98 3.28
C LEU A 164 -8.59 10.05 4.78
N HIS A 165 -8.21 9.02 5.53
CA HIS A 165 -8.50 8.95 6.97
C HIS A 165 -7.30 9.30 7.85
N TYR A 166 -6.09 9.02 7.38
CA TYR A 166 -4.87 9.30 8.14
C TYR A 166 -3.71 9.65 7.21
N LEU A 167 -2.92 10.63 7.62
CA LEU A 167 -1.76 11.10 6.87
C LEU A 167 -0.62 11.43 7.82
N ARG A 168 0.54 10.82 7.60
CA ARG A 168 1.78 11.20 8.26
C ARG A 168 2.94 11.08 7.30
N LEU A 169 3.45 12.23 6.85
CA LEU A 169 4.57 12.32 5.91
C LEU A 169 5.79 12.97 6.57
N PRO A 170 7.02 12.67 6.09
CA PRO A 170 8.21 13.44 6.47
C PRO A 170 8.07 14.91 6.09
N ARG A 171 8.66 15.80 6.91
CA ARG A 171 8.54 17.26 6.71
C ARG A 171 9.18 17.76 5.41
N ASP A 172 10.17 17.05 4.91
CA ASP A 172 10.99 17.40 3.75
C ASP A 172 10.64 16.61 2.48
N ILE A 173 9.45 15.99 2.45
CA ILE A 173 9.02 15.09 1.35
C ILE A 173 9.06 15.73 -0.05
N ALA A 174 8.87 17.05 -0.15
CA ALA A 174 8.92 17.75 -1.44
C ALA A 174 10.27 17.63 -2.16
N ASN A 175 11.36 17.42 -1.42
CA ASN A 175 12.71 17.32 -1.98
C ASN A 175 13.17 15.88 -2.21
N THR A 176 12.49 14.89 -1.63
CA THR A 176 12.89 13.48 -1.68
C THR A 176 12.30 12.75 -2.88
N TYR A 177 12.86 11.58 -3.20
CA TYR A 177 12.24 10.67 -4.15
C TYR A 177 11.24 9.78 -3.41
N VAL A 178 9.98 9.75 -3.84
CA VAL A 178 8.89 9.09 -3.12
C VAL A 178 8.52 7.77 -3.78
N LEU A 179 8.59 6.69 -3.01
CA LEU A 179 8.16 5.35 -3.39
C LEU A 179 6.81 5.06 -2.71
N ILE A 180 5.70 5.13 -3.46
CA ILE A 180 4.40 4.71 -2.95
C ILE A 180 4.38 3.18 -2.90
N LEU A 181 4.09 2.62 -1.73
CA LEU A 181 4.11 1.18 -1.48
C LEU A 181 2.69 0.65 -1.36
N ASP A 182 2.32 -0.29 -2.23
CA ASP A 182 1.06 -1.03 -2.15
C ASP A 182 1.23 -2.44 -2.72
N ALA A 183 0.82 -3.47 -1.98
CA ALA A 183 1.06 -4.85 -2.39
C ALA A 183 0.31 -5.23 -3.68
N THR A 184 -0.89 -4.69 -3.88
CA THR A 184 -1.74 -5.01 -5.04
C THR A 184 -2.51 -3.80 -5.54
N ILE A 185 -2.50 -3.58 -6.86
CA ILE A 185 -3.23 -2.46 -7.47
C ILE A 185 -4.24 -2.99 -8.48
N ALA A 186 -5.50 -3.05 -8.03
CA ALA A 186 -6.63 -3.41 -8.86
C ALA A 186 -7.06 -2.24 -9.75
N THR A 187 -8.01 -1.42 -9.30
CA THR A 187 -8.55 -0.29 -10.08
C THR A 187 -7.64 0.92 -10.14
N GLY A 188 -6.68 1.03 -9.21
CA GLY A 188 -5.82 2.21 -9.07
C GLY A 188 -6.43 3.36 -8.27
N ALA A 189 -7.67 3.26 -7.79
CA ALA A 189 -8.35 4.37 -7.09
C ALA A 189 -7.60 4.88 -5.85
N ALA A 190 -7.11 3.98 -5.00
CA ALA A 190 -6.32 4.35 -3.81
C ALA A 190 -4.98 4.99 -4.20
N ALA A 191 -4.30 4.44 -5.22
CA ALA A 191 -3.07 5.00 -5.75
C ALA A 191 -3.27 6.42 -6.32
N LEU A 192 -4.36 6.67 -7.05
CA LEU A 192 -4.69 8.00 -7.56
C LEU A 192 -4.82 9.02 -6.43
N MET A 193 -5.54 8.66 -5.37
CA MET A 193 -5.71 9.52 -4.20
C MET A 193 -4.38 9.74 -3.48
N ALA A 194 -3.56 8.71 -3.30
CA ALA A 194 -2.22 8.84 -2.70
C ALA A 194 -1.31 9.78 -3.50
N ILE A 195 -1.27 9.62 -4.84
CA ILE A 195 -0.50 10.51 -5.72
C ILE A 195 -1.03 11.95 -5.58
N ARG A 196 -2.35 12.15 -5.56
CA ARG A 196 -2.94 13.48 -5.40
C ARG A 196 -2.49 14.15 -4.10
N VAL A 197 -2.56 13.43 -2.98
CA VAL A 197 -2.11 13.93 -1.68
C VAL A 197 -0.64 14.34 -1.71
N LEU A 198 0.22 13.55 -2.37
CA LEU A 198 1.65 13.89 -2.50
C LEU A 198 1.89 15.13 -3.36
N LEU A 199 1.15 15.29 -4.46
CA LEU A 199 1.21 16.49 -5.28
C LEU A 199 0.76 17.73 -4.49
N ASP A 200 -0.28 17.62 -3.67
CA ASP A 200 -0.74 18.69 -2.78
C ASP A 200 0.31 19.05 -1.70
N HIS A 201 1.25 18.13 -1.42
CA HIS A 201 2.43 18.36 -0.56
C HIS A 201 3.69 18.80 -1.34
N ASN A 202 3.51 19.29 -2.57
CA ASN A 202 4.58 19.80 -3.46
C ASN A 202 5.62 18.75 -3.87
N VAL A 203 5.29 17.46 -3.84
CA VAL A 203 6.16 16.43 -4.41
C VAL A 203 6.05 16.51 -5.94
N PRO A 204 7.15 16.68 -6.70
CA PRO A 204 7.10 16.68 -8.16
C PRO A 204 6.66 15.32 -8.69
N GLN A 205 5.80 15.33 -9.70
CA GLN A 205 5.21 14.11 -10.26
C GLN A 205 6.27 13.10 -10.76
N GLU A 206 7.35 13.59 -11.38
CA GLU A 206 8.48 12.78 -11.85
C GLU A 206 9.33 12.13 -10.75
N LYS A 207 9.18 12.58 -9.50
CA LYS A 207 9.84 12.01 -8.32
C LYS A 207 8.98 10.97 -7.61
N ILE A 208 7.81 10.65 -8.15
CA ILE A 208 6.92 9.65 -7.60
C ILE A 208 7.06 8.36 -8.41
N ALA A 209 7.40 7.28 -7.72
CA ALA A 209 7.29 5.93 -8.24
C ALA A 209 6.33 5.12 -7.39
N LEU A 210 5.47 4.36 -8.03
CA LEU A 210 4.55 3.46 -7.38
C LEU A 210 5.04 2.03 -7.53
N LEU A 211 5.14 1.31 -6.42
CA LEU A 211 5.72 -0.03 -6.34
C LEU A 211 4.65 -1.02 -5.89
N SER A 212 4.49 -2.11 -6.65
CA SER A 212 3.51 -3.15 -6.32
C SER A 212 3.94 -4.55 -6.74
N LEU A 213 3.53 -5.57 -5.98
CA LEU A 213 3.80 -6.97 -6.36
C LEU A 213 2.87 -7.43 -7.49
N LEU A 214 1.66 -6.90 -7.55
CA LEU A 214 0.71 -7.27 -8.59
C LEU A 214 -0.15 -6.08 -8.98
N VAL A 215 -0.21 -5.79 -10.28
CA VAL A 215 -1.11 -4.78 -10.82
C VAL A 215 -2.06 -5.38 -11.84
N SER A 216 -3.23 -4.77 -12.02
CA SER A 216 -4.08 -5.04 -13.18
C SER A 216 -3.71 -4.11 -14.33
N LYS A 217 -3.90 -4.57 -15.58
CA LYS A 217 -3.77 -3.72 -16.78
C LYS A 217 -4.58 -2.43 -16.67
N GLN A 218 -5.83 -2.55 -16.21
CA GLN A 218 -6.73 -1.41 -16.04
C GLN A 218 -6.18 -0.39 -15.03
N GLY A 219 -5.64 -0.86 -13.90
CA GLY A 219 -5.03 0.00 -12.88
C GLY A 219 -3.84 0.78 -13.44
N VAL A 220 -2.97 0.11 -14.22
CA VAL A 220 -1.83 0.74 -14.89
C VAL A 220 -2.29 1.87 -15.81
N HIS A 221 -3.25 1.61 -16.70
CA HIS A 221 -3.75 2.62 -17.63
C HIS A 221 -4.44 3.78 -16.91
N THR A 222 -5.22 3.48 -15.87
CA THR A 222 -5.92 4.49 -15.08
C THR A 222 -4.92 5.47 -14.43
N ILE A 223 -3.87 4.94 -13.80
CA ILE A 223 -2.85 5.76 -13.14
C ILE A 223 -2.03 6.53 -14.17
N ALA A 224 -1.57 5.87 -15.24
CA ALA A 224 -0.76 6.52 -16.26
C ALA A 224 -1.52 7.62 -17.03
N TYR A 225 -2.82 7.44 -17.24
CA TYR A 225 -3.67 8.45 -17.87
C TYR A 225 -3.81 9.70 -16.99
N ALA A 226 -4.10 9.52 -15.70
CA ALA A 226 -4.22 10.64 -14.76
C ALA A 226 -2.87 11.30 -14.45
N PHE A 227 -1.81 10.49 -14.37
CA PHE A 227 -0.49 10.92 -13.93
C PHE A 227 0.63 10.39 -14.84
N PRO A 228 0.81 10.97 -16.06
CA PRO A 228 1.70 10.43 -17.08
C PRO A 228 3.19 10.48 -16.75
N LYS A 229 3.63 11.24 -15.73
CA LYS A 229 5.04 11.30 -15.31
C LYS A 229 5.37 10.36 -14.13
N VAL A 230 4.36 9.74 -13.51
CA VAL A 230 4.57 8.79 -12.40
C VAL A 230 5.07 7.47 -12.98
N LYS A 231 6.12 6.92 -12.37
CA LYS A 231 6.61 5.58 -12.73
C LYS A 231 5.80 4.52 -11.99
N ILE A 232 5.39 3.48 -12.70
CA ILE A 232 4.69 2.33 -12.11
C ILE A 232 5.63 1.14 -12.24
N VAL A 233 6.05 0.56 -11.12
CA VAL A 233 7.02 -0.54 -11.07
C VAL A 233 6.35 -1.75 -10.43
N THR A 234 6.36 -2.89 -11.12
CA THR A 234 5.72 -4.09 -10.62
C THR A 234 6.46 -5.39 -10.94
N THR A 235 6.15 -6.45 -10.18
CA THR A 235 6.69 -7.79 -10.44
C THR A 235 5.77 -8.64 -11.32
N ALA A 236 4.48 -8.31 -11.46
CA ALA A 236 3.55 -8.97 -12.38
C ALA A 236 2.38 -8.05 -12.77
N CYS A 237 1.83 -8.27 -13.97
CA CYS A 237 0.63 -7.61 -14.46
C CYS A 237 -0.38 -8.63 -14.96
N ASP A 238 -1.57 -8.61 -14.39
CA ASP A 238 -2.68 -9.48 -14.78
C ASP A 238 -3.72 -8.71 -15.61
N THR A 239 -4.53 -9.43 -16.37
CA THR A 239 -5.41 -8.86 -17.40
C THR A 239 -6.77 -8.44 -16.88
N GLN A 240 -7.37 -9.20 -15.97
CA GLN A 240 -8.78 -9.06 -15.62
C GLN A 240 -8.95 -8.59 -14.18
N LEU A 241 -10.04 -7.84 -13.97
CA LEU A 241 -10.61 -7.62 -12.65
C LEU A 241 -11.94 -8.38 -12.60
N ASP A 242 -12.20 -9.05 -11.49
CA ASP A 242 -13.51 -9.59 -11.20
C ASP A 242 -14.49 -8.44 -10.94
N HIS A 243 -15.63 -8.43 -11.63
CA HIS A 243 -16.56 -7.30 -11.60
C HIS A 243 -17.30 -7.15 -10.26
N ASP A 244 -17.52 -8.26 -9.55
CA ASP A 244 -18.32 -8.28 -8.31
C ASP A 244 -17.45 -7.97 -7.09
N THR A 245 -16.25 -8.56 -7.04
CA THR A 245 -15.32 -8.44 -5.91
C THR A 245 -14.28 -7.34 -6.11
N GLY A 246 -14.00 -6.95 -7.36
CA GLY A 246 -12.93 -6.03 -7.71
C GLY A 246 -11.52 -6.59 -7.49
N PHE A 247 -11.39 -7.91 -7.34
CA PHE A 247 -10.09 -8.58 -7.24
C PHE A 247 -9.42 -8.74 -8.59
N ILE A 248 -8.09 -8.79 -8.59
CA ILE A 248 -7.30 -9.08 -9.78
C ILE A 248 -7.42 -10.57 -10.10
N CYS A 249 -7.60 -10.93 -11.38
CA CYS A 249 -7.68 -12.31 -11.84
C CYS A 249 -6.60 -12.60 -12.90
N PRO A 250 -5.80 -13.69 -12.78
CA PRO A 250 -5.90 -14.76 -11.77
C PRO A 250 -5.49 -14.37 -10.34
N GLY A 251 -4.76 -13.27 -10.13
CA GLY A 251 -4.63 -12.67 -8.81
C GLY A 251 -3.77 -13.42 -7.80
N LEU A 252 -3.91 -12.99 -6.54
CA LEU A 252 -3.32 -13.61 -5.35
C LEU A 252 -4.24 -13.56 -4.11
N GLY A 253 -5.52 -13.21 -4.29
CA GLY A 253 -6.47 -12.94 -3.21
C GLY A 253 -6.23 -11.60 -2.52
N ASN A 254 -6.69 -11.45 -1.27
CA ASN A 254 -6.36 -10.28 -0.46
C ASN A 254 -4.96 -10.43 0.15
N PHE A 255 -3.98 -9.68 -0.38
CA PHE A 255 -2.61 -9.74 0.10
C PHE A 255 -2.50 -9.43 1.60
N GLY A 256 -3.20 -8.39 2.06
CA GLY A 256 -3.12 -7.93 3.44
C GLY A 256 -3.62 -9.01 4.40
N ASP A 257 -4.74 -9.65 4.08
CA ASP A 257 -5.31 -10.68 4.94
C ASP A 257 -4.41 -11.91 5.04
N ARG A 258 -3.87 -12.38 3.92
CA ARG A 258 -2.91 -13.50 3.87
C ARG A 258 -1.61 -13.20 4.61
N TYR A 259 -1.10 -11.98 4.48
CA TYR A 259 0.16 -11.58 5.14
C TYR A 259 -0.01 -11.41 6.65
N PHE A 260 -1.09 -10.74 7.08
CA PHE A 260 -1.34 -10.43 8.48
C PHE A 260 -2.13 -11.51 9.22
N GLY A 261 -2.63 -12.53 8.52
CA GLY A 261 -3.44 -13.62 9.09
C GLY A 261 -4.81 -13.13 9.56
N THR A 262 -5.41 -12.22 8.80
CA THR A 262 -6.77 -11.69 9.06
C THR A 262 -7.78 -12.23 8.06
N ASP A 263 -7.43 -13.28 7.32
CA ASP A 263 -8.39 -14.01 6.49
C ASP A 263 -9.53 -14.49 7.40
N PHE A 264 -10.77 -14.18 7.03
CA PHE A 264 -11.93 -14.69 7.76
C PHE A 264 -11.95 -16.22 7.63
N ILE A 265 -11.45 -16.91 8.65
CA ILE A 265 -11.82 -18.30 8.92
C ILE A 265 -13.28 -18.21 9.33
N GLY A 266 -14.19 -18.44 8.38
CA GLY A 266 -15.58 -18.72 8.74
C GLY A 266 -15.55 -19.79 9.81
N TYR A 267 -16.27 -19.56 10.91
CA TYR A 267 -16.58 -20.62 11.86
C TYR A 267 -17.09 -21.80 11.02
N SER A 268 -16.27 -22.83 10.87
CA SER A 268 -16.70 -24.12 10.40
C SER A 268 -17.81 -24.53 11.37
N SER A 269 -19.03 -24.60 10.85
CA SER A 269 -20.16 -25.22 11.51
C SER A 269 -19.96 -26.74 11.54
N ASP A 270 -18.85 -27.17 12.11
CA ASP A 270 -18.51 -28.57 12.37
C ASP A 270 -18.37 -28.73 13.89
N THR A 271 -19.48 -28.51 14.58
CA THR A 271 -19.76 -29.19 15.85
C THR A 271 -21.16 -29.76 15.71
N ASP A 272 -21.25 -30.92 15.07
CA ASP A 272 -22.33 -31.86 15.29
C ASP A 272 -22.06 -32.52 16.65
N ASP A 273 -22.26 -31.75 17.72
CA ASP A 273 -22.33 -32.28 19.09
C ASP A 273 -23.75 -32.04 19.58
N THR A 274 -24.61 -33.02 19.31
CA THR A 274 -25.89 -33.16 19.99
C THR A 274 -25.66 -33.15 21.50
N PRO A 275 -26.29 -32.24 22.29
CA PRO A 275 -26.15 -32.28 23.73
C PRO A 275 -27.00 -33.43 24.26
N THR A 276 -26.34 -34.55 24.57
CA THR A 276 -26.94 -35.62 25.37
C THR A 276 -27.16 -35.07 26.78
N SER A 277 -28.42 -35.05 27.19
CA SER A 277 -28.89 -34.69 28.52
C SER A 277 -28.17 -35.46 29.62
N ILE A 278 -27.43 -34.76 30.50
CA ILE A 278 -27.08 -35.26 31.84
C ILE A 278 -27.17 -34.10 32.85
N ASN A 279 -28.10 -34.28 33.80
CA ASN A 279 -28.27 -33.48 35.01
C ASN A 279 -27.02 -33.50 35.90
N GLY A 280 -26.71 -32.39 36.57
CA GLY A 280 -25.77 -32.40 37.68
C GLY A 280 -25.39 -31.02 38.21
N ASN A 281 -25.99 -30.66 39.34
CA ASN A 281 -25.72 -29.49 40.18
C ASN A 281 -24.23 -29.07 40.27
N GLY A 282 -23.97 -27.76 40.15
CA GLY A 282 -22.69 -27.15 40.49
C GLY A 282 -22.75 -25.63 40.54
N SER A 283 -22.81 -25.08 41.75
CA SER A 283 -22.91 -23.66 42.09
C SER A 283 -21.73 -22.81 41.61
N PHE A 284 -22.03 -21.60 41.13
CA PHE A 284 -21.07 -20.54 40.78
C PHE A 284 -20.30 -20.01 42.00
N GLN A 285 -18.98 -19.90 41.89
CA GLN A 285 -18.15 -19.02 42.72
C GLN A 285 -17.26 -18.13 41.82
N PRO A 286 -17.20 -16.81 42.04
CA PRO A 286 -16.30 -15.91 41.33
C PRO A 286 -14.91 -15.85 42.00
N CYS A 287 -13.83 -15.91 41.19
CA CYS A 287 -12.46 -15.69 41.66
C CYS A 287 -12.16 -14.19 41.82
N THR A 288 -11.70 -13.79 43.02
CA THR A 288 -11.05 -12.50 43.28
C THR A 288 -9.52 -12.65 43.28
N PRO A 289 -8.76 -11.56 43.01
CA PRO A 289 -7.31 -11.60 42.85
C PRO A 289 -6.56 -11.24 44.14
N GLU A 290 -5.48 -11.96 44.46
CA GLU A 290 -4.46 -11.48 45.41
C GLU A 290 -3.03 -11.87 44.95
N SER A 291 -2.17 -10.86 44.94
CA SER A 291 -0.70 -10.89 45.07
C SER A 291 -0.36 -10.29 46.46
N PRO A 292 0.88 -10.28 47.04
CA PRO A 292 2.20 -10.47 46.39
C PRO A 292 3.32 -11.15 47.25
N LEU A 293 4.50 -11.30 46.62
CA LEU A 293 5.89 -11.19 47.13
C LEU A 293 6.32 -11.87 48.46
N SER A 294 7.33 -12.75 48.38
CA SER A 294 8.43 -12.78 49.36
C SER A 294 9.75 -13.27 48.74
N ASP A 295 10.74 -12.38 48.80
CA ASP A 295 12.18 -12.57 48.62
C ASP A 295 12.76 -13.74 49.43
N SER A 296 13.81 -14.40 48.90
CA SER A 296 15.01 -14.79 49.68
C SER A 296 16.17 -15.23 48.79
N ARG A 297 17.23 -14.40 48.81
CA ARG A 297 18.58 -14.63 48.27
C ARG A 297 19.32 -15.77 48.99
N LYS A 298 20.14 -16.55 48.25
CA LYS A 298 21.47 -17.10 48.63
C LYS A 298 22.25 -17.36 47.32
N PHE A 299 23.21 -16.54 46.91
CA PHE A 299 24.66 -16.51 47.23
C PHE A 299 25.48 -17.77 46.88
N LEU A 300 26.38 -17.57 45.89
CA LEU A 300 27.81 -17.96 45.77
C LEU A 300 28.28 -19.42 45.56
N ASN A 301 28.94 -19.58 44.40
CA ASN A 301 30.29 -20.13 44.11
C ASN A 301 30.63 -21.64 44.05
N GLU A 302 31.58 -21.88 43.11
CA GLU A 302 32.46 -23.05 42.83
C GLU A 302 31.78 -24.20 42.05
N SER A 303 32.26 -24.62 40.86
CA SER A 303 33.65 -24.82 40.37
C SER A 303 33.76 -24.62 38.85
#